data_AF-A0A1H9YX28-F1
#
_entry.id   AF-A0A1H9YX28-F1
#
_cell.length_a   1.000
_cell.length_b   1.000
_cell.length_c   1.000
_cell.angle_alpha   90.00
_cell.angle_beta   90.00
_cell.angle_gamma   90.00
#
_symmetry.space_group_name_H-M   'P 1'
#
loop_
_entity.id
_entity.type
_entity.pdbx_description
1 polymer ?
#
loop_
_entity_poly.entity_id
_entity_poly.type
_entity_poly.pdbx_seq_one_letter_code
_entity_poly.pdbx_strand_id
1 'polypeptide(L)'
;MKSSIVRSGSNTFNIWIYGKGLIRAYIVSLLFFLISAIIITYTKLGEGVIPILTSIIMVVSIAYAAIYVSVHIKKRGWLHGAFIGLLYILFLIILSKIFITDFVMDKVIYYRILTCTVTGGIGGMIGINMK
;
A
#
# COMPACT_ATOMS: atom_id res chain seq x y z
N MET A 1 19.79 -22.54 35.38
CA MET A 1 19.30 -22.46 33.99
C MET A 1 19.40 -21.01 33.54
N LYS A 2 20.51 -20.66 32.87
CA LYS A 2 20.92 -19.28 32.52
C LYS A 2 20.13 -18.78 31.31
N SER A 3 19.72 -17.50 31.40
CA SER A 3 19.53 -16.50 30.33
C SER A 3 18.78 -16.93 29.05
N SER A 4 17.63 -16.34 28.74
CA SER A 4 17.63 -15.01 28.11
C SER A 4 16.24 -14.36 28.20
N ILE A 5 16.07 -13.51 29.21
CA ILE A 5 15.08 -12.44 29.17
C ILE A 5 15.84 -11.22 28.63
N VAL A 6 15.11 -10.35 27.93
CA VAL A 6 15.40 -8.91 27.73
C VAL A 6 15.97 -8.53 26.35
N ARG A 7 14.99 -8.17 25.49
CA ARG A 7 14.96 -6.99 24.61
C ARG A 7 16.01 -6.88 23.50
N SER A 8 15.68 -7.42 22.33
CA SER A 8 16.09 -6.77 21.08
C SER A 8 15.15 -5.61 20.76
N GLY A 9 15.41 -4.49 21.43
CA GLY A 9 15.00 -3.16 20.99
C GLY A 9 15.91 -2.69 19.86
N SER A 10 15.86 -3.35 18.70
CA SER A 10 16.41 -2.75 17.48
C SER A 10 15.31 -1.88 16.86
N ASN A 11 15.62 -0.61 16.64
CA ASN A 11 14.81 0.28 15.82
C ASN A 11 14.85 -0.24 14.38
N THR A 12 13.91 -1.12 14.01
CA THR A 12 13.82 -1.73 12.68
C THR A 12 13.20 -0.81 11.62
N PHE A 13 13.19 0.50 11.86
CA PHE A 13 12.68 1.50 10.92
C PHE A 13 13.75 1.80 9.86
N ASN A 14 13.97 0.85 8.95
CA ASN A 14 14.92 1.01 7.86
C ASN A 14 14.25 1.70 6.67
N ILE A 15 14.39 3.02 6.58
CA ILE A 15 13.78 3.88 5.55
C ILE A 15 14.00 3.37 4.12
N TRP A 16 15.13 2.71 3.86
CA TRP A 16 15.47 2.17 2.55
C TRP A 16 14.54 1.03 2.13
N ILE A 17 14.13 0.19 3.08
CA ILE A 17 13.21 -0.93 2.83
C ILE A 17 11.81 -0.38 2.51
N TYR A 18 11.35 0.64 3.24
CA TYR A 18 10.07 1.29 2.97
C TYR A 18 10.05 1.96 1.60
N GLY A 19 11.11 2.70 1.26
CA GLY A 19 11.25 3.32 -0.05
C GLY A 19 11.19 2.30 -1.19
N LYS A 20 11.95 1.20 -1.08
CA LYS A 20 11.89 0.09 -2.05
C LYS A 20 10.49 -0.54 -2.14
N GLY A 21 9.82 -0.71 -1.01
CA GLY A 21 8.45 -1.23 -0.96
C GLY A 21 7.45 -0.31 -1.68
N LEU A 22 7.51 0.99 -1.41
CA LEU A 22 6.63 1.99 -2.05
C LEU A 22 6.87 2.09 -3.55
N ILE A 23 8.13 2.13 -4.00
CA ILE A 23 8.47 2.14 -5.42
C ILE A 23 7.86 0.92 -6.11
N ARG A 24 7.98 -0.28 -5.51
CA ARG A 24 7.34 -1.49 -6.02
C ARG A 24 5.82 -1.37 -6.07
N ALA A 25 5.18 -0.81 -5.05
CA ALA A 25 3.74 -0.56 -5.04
C ALA A 25 3.31 0.26 -6.27
N TYR A 26 4.00 1.37 -6.53
CA TYR A 26 3.66 2.24 -7.65
C TYR A 26 3.98 1.62 -9.01
N ILE A 27 5.06 0.85 -9.15
CA ILE A 27 5.34 0.09 -10.37
C ILE A 27 4.18 -0.89 -10.65
N VAL A 28 3.74 -1.64 -9.63
CA VAL A 28 2.60 -2.57 -9.76
C VAL A 28 1.32 -1.81 -10.09
N SER A 29 1.08 -0.67 -9.46
CA SER A 29 -0.08 0.17 -9.74
C SER A 29 -0.09 0.63 -11.21
N LEU A 30 1.02 1.18 -11.69
CA LEU A 30 1.17 1.66 -13.07
C LEU A 30 0.97 0.54 -14.09
N LEU A 31 1.52 -0.65 -13.82
CA LEU A 31 1.35 -1.81 -14.68
C LEU A 31 -0.14 -2.21 -14.79
N PHE A 32 -0.84 -2.30 -13.66
CA PHE A 32 -2.27 -2.64 -13.70
C PHE A 32 -3.15 -1.52 -14.25
N PHE A 33 -2.79 -0.25 -14.05
CA PHE A 33 -3.49 0.87 -14.69
C PHE A 33 -3.35 0.81 -16.21
N LEU A 34 -2.17 0.48 -16.73
CA LEU A 34 -1.96 0.30 -18.17
C LEU A 34 -2.83 -0.84 -18.72
N ILE A 35 -2.85 -1.99 -18.05
CA ILE A 35 -3.71 -3.12 -18.42
C ILE A 35 -5.18 -2.71 -18.40
N SER A 36 -5.61 -2.01 -17.34
CA SER A 36 -7.00 -1.54 -17.20
C SER A 36 -7.39 -0.55 -18.28
N ALA A 37 -6.48 0.36 -18.66
CA ALA A 37 -6.70 1.32 -19.73
C ALA A 37 -6.92 0.62 -21.08
N ILE A 38 -6.12 -0.41 -21.39
CA ILE A 38 -6.29 -1.23 -22.60
C ILE A 38 -7.65 -1.92 -22.59
N ILE A 39 -8.02 -2.57 -21.47
CA ILE A 39 -9.31 -3.26 -21.33
C ILE A 39 -10.46 -2.29 -21.56
N ILE A 40 -10.47 -1.14 -20.87
CA ILE A 40 -11.55 -0.14 -21.00
C ILE A 40 -11.62 0.40 -22.43
N THR A 41 -10.48 0.70 -23.06
CA THR A 41 -10.44 1.29 -24.41
C THR A 41 -11.02 0.35 -25.48
N TYR A 42 -10.78 -0.96 -25.37
CA TYR A 42 -11.21 -1.94 -26.38
C TYR A 42 -12.50 -2.70 -26.02
N THR A 43 -13.15 -2.38 -24.90
CA THR A 43 -14.40 -3.02 -24.47
C THR A 43 -15.50 -1.99 -24.28
N LYS A 44 -16.77 -2.44 -24.26
CA LYS A 44 -17.93 -1.57 -24.00
C LYS A 44 -18.20 -1.38 -22.50
N LEU A 45 -17.16 -1.42 -21.67
CA LEU A 45 -17.31 -1.20 -20.24
C LEU A 45 -17.64 0.27 -19.98
N GLY A 46 -18.69 0.53 -19.21
CA GLY A 46 -19.07 1.89 -18.82
C GLY A 46 -18.10 2.49 -17.79
N GLU A 47 -18.09 3.81 -17.66
CA GLU A 47 -17.18 4.56 -16.78
C GLU A 47 -17.27 4.17 -15.28
N GLY A 48 -18.40 3.58 -14.86
CA GLY A 48 -18.60 3.10 -13.49
C GLY A 48 -17.62 2.02 -13.04
N VAL A 49 -16.87 1.38 -13.96
CA VAL A 49 -15.84 0.40 -13.59
C VAL A 49 -14.52 1.04 -13.15
N ILE A 50 -14.27 2.30 -13.52
CA ILE A 50 -12.99 2.98 -13.26
C ILE A 50 -12.71 3.08 -11.75
N PRO A 51 -13.66 3.51 -10.89
CA PRO A 51 -13.44 3.57 -9.45
C PRO A 51 -13.17 2.18 -8.84
N ILE A 52 -13.88 1.15 -9.34
CA ILE A 52 -13.75 -0.24 -8.85
C ILE A 52 -12.35 -0.79 -9.16
N LEU A 53 -11.91 -0.67 -10.42
CA LEU A 53 -10.57 -1.09 -10.84
C LEU A 53 -9.49 -0.35 -10.06
N THR A 54 -9.65 0.97 -9.90
CA THR A 54 -8.71 1.80 -9.11
C THR A 54 -8.58 1.28 -7.68
N SER A 55 -9.69 0.93 -7.03
CA SER A 55 -9.69 0.37 -5.68
C SER A 55 -9.01 -1.00 -5.61
N ILE A 56 -9.26 -1.89 -6.58
CA ILE A 56 -8.61 -3.22 -6.62
C ILE A 56 -7.09 -3.06 -6.79
N ILE A 57 -6.66 -2.23 -7.74
CA ILE A 57 -5.24 -1.96 -8.04
C ILE A 57 -4.53 -1.42 -6.80
N MET A 58 -5.16 -0.46 -6.12
CA MET A 58 -4.66 0.11 -4.88
C MET A 58 -4.46 -0.97 -3.81
N VAL A 59 -5.47 -1.81 -3.57
CA VAL A 59 -5.42 -2.87 -2.56
C VAL A 59 -4.30 -3.87 -2.87
N VAL A 60 -4.21 -4.36 -4.10
CA VAL A 60 -3.19 -5.32 -4.54
C VAL A 60 -1.79 -4.73 -4.42
N SER A 61 -1.61 -3.48 -4.84
CA SER A 61 -0.32 -2.80 -4.80
C SER A 61 0.18 -2.59 -3.37
N ILE A 62 -0.69 -2.14 -2.47
CA ILE A 62 -0.37 -1.95 -1.06
C ILE A 62 -0.08 -3.29 -0.39
N ALA A 63 -0.90 -4.31 -0.64
CA ALA A 63 -0.69 -5.64 -0.09
C ALA A 63 0.68 -6.21 -0.50
N TYR A 64 1.04 -6.12 -1.78
CA TYR A 64 2.34 -6.55 -2.29
C TYR A 64 3.52 -5.84 -1.60
N ALA A 65 3.43 -4.52 -1.48
CA ALA A 65 4.47 -3.73 -0.82
C ALA A 65 4.55 -4.01 0.69
N ALA A 66 3.42 -4.15 1.37
CA ALA A 66 3.35 -4.47 2.79
C ALA A 66 3.91 -5.86 3.10
N ILE A 67 3.63 -6.85 2.24
CA ILE A 67 4.22 -8.19 2.30
C ILE A 67 5.74 -8.07 2.16
N TYR A 68 6.21 -7.40 1.09
CA TYR A 68 7.64 -7.23 0.84
C TYR A 68 8.36 -6.61 2.04
N VAL A 69 7.86 -5.50 2.57
CA VAL A 69 8.48 -4.81 3.71
C VAL A 69 8.47 -5.69 4.96
N SER A 70 7.38 -6.42 5.21
CA SER A 70 7.24 -7.26 6.40
C SER A 70 8.12 -8.51 6.37
N VAL A 71 8.32 -9.11 5.19
CA VAL A 71 9.28 -10.21 4.97
C VAL A 71 10.71 -9.79 5.32
N HIS A 72 11.07 -8.52 5.05
CA HIS A 72 12.42 -8.01 5.32
C HIS A 72 12.60 -7.55 6.77
N ILE A 73 11.58 -6.94 7.38
CA ILE A 73 11.66 -6.45 8.76
C ILE A 73 11.46 -7.57 9.80
N LYS A 74 10.66 -8.59 9.49
CA LYS A 74 10.41 -9.80 10.32
C LYS A 74 9.89 -9.53 11.74
N LYS A 75 9.35 -8.33 11.99
CA LYS A 75 8.81 -7.92 13.29
C LYS A 75 7.58 -7.06 13.09
N ARG A 76 6.55 -7.25 13.91
CA ARG A 76 5.32 -6.41 13.93
C ARG A 76 4.79 -6.09 12.53
N GLY A 77 4.62 -7.12 11.68
CA GLY A 77 4.27 -6.95 10.27
C GLY A 77 3.01 -6.12 10.05
N TRP A 78 1.99 -6.30 10.91
CA TRP A 78 0.77 -5.49 10.86
C TRP A 78 1.02 -3.99 11.00
N LEU A 79 1.94 -3.55 11.87
CA LEU A 79 2.27 -2.13 12.04
C LEU A 79 3.03 -1.58 10.84
N HIS A 80 4.06 -2.30 10.39
CA HIS A 80 4.89 -1.84 9.27
C HIS A 80 4.11 -1.87 7.94
N GLY A 81 3.25 -2.86 7.77
CA GLY A 81 2.30 -2.93 6.67
C GLY A 81 1.27 -1.80 6.71
N ALA A 82 0.65 -1.53 7.86
CA ALA A 82 -0.28 -0.41 8.01
C ALA A 82 0.39 0.94 7.72
N PHE A 83 1.66 1.10 8.15
CA PHE A 83 2.46 2.27 7.85
C PHE A 83 2.76 2.42 6.35
N ILE A 84 3.04 1.33 5.63
CA ILE A 84 3.16 1.35 4.17
C ILE A 84 1.86 1.79 3.50
N GLY A 85 0.72 1.26 3.95
CA GLY A 85 -0.60 1.67 3.48
C GLY A 85 -0.85 3.17 3.65
N LEU A 86 -0.50 3.71 4.83
CA LEU A 86 -0.57 5.14 5.12
C LEU A 86 0.37 5.97 4.24
N LEU A 87 1.63 5.56 4.09
CA LEU A 87 2.58 6.29 3.23
C LEU A 87 2.13 6.33 1.77
N TYR A 88 1.58 5.22 1.25
CA TYR A 88 1.08 5.15 -0.11
C TYR A 88 -0.10 6.12 -0.33
N ILE A 89 -1.09 6.14 0.57
CA ILE A 89 -2.25 7.04 0.40
C ILE A 89 -1.86 8.50 0.61
N LEU A 90 -0.93 8.79 1.53
CA LEU A 90 -0.42 10.15 1.73
C LEU A 90 0.28 10.68 0.48
N PHE A 91 1.12 9.86 -0.14
CA PHE A 91 1.79 10.25 -1.38
C PHE A 91 0.78 10.46 -2.53
N LEU A 92 -0.25 9.61 -2.64
CA LEU A 92 -1.33 9.83 -3.59
C LEU A 92 -2.10 11.13 -3.34
N ILE A 93 -2.42 11.46 -2.09
CA ILE A 93 -3.11 12.72 -1.74
C ILE A 93 -2.25 13.94 -2.13
N ILE A 94 -0.93 13.88 -1.87
CA ILE A 94 0.00 14.95 -2.25
C ILE A 94 0.00 15.11 -3.78
N LEU A 95 0.08 14.01 -4.53
CA LEU A 95 -0.02 14.04 -5.98
C LEU A 95 -1.36 14.62 -6.44
N SER A 96 -2.47 14.15 -5.90
CA SER A 96 -3.81 14.67 -6.24
C SER A 96 -3.89 16.19 -6.02
N LYS A 97 -3.34 16.72 -4.93
CA LYS A 97 -3.32 18.15 -4.67
C LYS A 97 -2.47 18.95 -5.67
N ILE A 98 -1.39 18.37 -6.20
CA ILE A 98 -0.51 19.03 -7.17
C ILE A 98 -1.12 19.02 -8.58
N PHE A 99 -1.78 17.93 -8.96
CA PHE A 99 -2.28 17.72 -10.31
C PHE A 99 -3.77 18.11 -10.50
N ILE A 100 -4.56 18.18 -9.43
CA ILE A 100 -6.00 18.47 -9.49
C ILE A 100 -6.25 19.84 -8.83
N THR A 101 -6.63 20.83 -9.64
CA THR A 101 -6.83 22.23 -9.20
C THR A 101 -7.90 22.36 -8.13
N ASP A 102 -9.03 21.65 -8.27
CA ASP A 102 -10.17 21.70 -7.34
C ASP A 102 -10.19 20.52 -6.36
N PHE A 103 -9.03 20.12 -5.85
CA PHE A 103 -8.94 19.02 -4.90
C PHE A 103 -9.70 19.34 -3.59
N VAL A 104 -10.74 18.56 -3.31
CA VAL A 104 -11.51 18.62 -2.06
C VAL A 104 -11.32 17.33 -1.27
N MET A 105 -11.09 17.47 0.04
CA MET A 105 -11.13 16.34 0.96
C MET A 105 -12.56 15.90 1.19
N ASP A 106 -12.99 14.85 0.48
CA ASP A 106 -14.33 14.29 0.58
C ASP A 106 -14.35 13.03 1.47
N LYS A 107 -15.57 12.51 1.71
CA LYS A 107 -15.78 11.27 2.47
C LYS A 107 -15.06 10.07 1.84
N VAL A 108 -14.91 10.05 0.51
CA VAL A 108 -14.28 8.94 -0.22
C VAL A 108 -12.80 8.83 0.16
N ILE A 109 -12.09 9.95 0.32
CA ILE A 109 -10.68 9.93 0.72
C ILE A 109 -10.52 9.40 2.15
N TYR A 110 -11.41 9.74 3.09
CA TYR A 110 -11.38 9.16 4.44
C TYR A 110 -11.54 7.63 4.41
N TYR A 111 -12.48 7.10 3.62
CA TYR A 111 -12.62 5.66 3.44
C TYR A 111 -11.39 5.03 2.79
N ARG A 112 -10.75 5.71 1.82
CA ARG A 112 -9.51 5.23 1.21
C ARG A 112 -8.36 5.15 2.21
N ILE A 113 -8.19 6.14 3.08
CA ILE A 113 -7.15 6.10 4.12
C ILE A 113 -7.33 4.88 5.02
N LEU A 114 -8.57 4.62 5.46
CA LEU A 114 -8.88 3.45 6.28
C LEU A 114 -8.59 2.14 5.53
N THR A 115 -9.09 2.00 4.29
CA THR A 115 -8.89 0.82 3.47
C THR A 115 -7.41 0.56 3.21
N CYS A 116 -6.64 1.58 2.83
CA CYS A 116 -5.19 1.47 2.61
C CYS A 116 -4.45 0.99 3.87
N THR A 117 -4.80 1.56 5.03
CA THR A 117 -4.17 1.20 6.31
C THR A 117 -4.49 -0.25 6.70
N VAL A 118 -5.76 -0.65 6.58
CA VAL A 118 -6.21 -2.01 6.88
C VAL A 118 -5.60 -3.02 5.92
N THR A 119 -5.65 -2.76 4.61
CA THR A 119 -5.01 -3.61 3.60
C THR A 119 -3.52 -3.75 3.84
N GLY A 120 -2.83 -2.64 4.14
CA GLY A 120 -1.42 -2.66 4.50
C GLY A 120 -1.17 -3.52 5.73
N GLY A 121 -1.98 -3.37 6.78
CA GLY A 121 -1.90 -4.17 7.99
C GLY A 121 -2.06 -5.68 7.70
N ILE A 122 -3.07 -6.05 6.93
CA ILE A 122 -3.33 -7.44 6.52
C ILE A 122 -2.16 -7.99 5.69
N GLY A 123 -1.72 -7.26 4.66
CA GLY A 123 -0.57 -7.65 3.85
C GLY A 123 0.70 -7.83 4.69
N GLY A 124 0.89 -6.97 5.69
CA GLY A 124 2.03 -7.10 6.61
C GLY A 124 1.93 -8.30 7.55
N MET A 125 0.72 -8.65 8.02
CA MET A 125 0.48 -9.90 8.78
C MET A 125 0.77 -11.15 7.94
N ILE A 126 0.44 -11.11 6.65
CA ILE A 126 0.78 -12.20 5.72
C ILE A 126 2.30 -12.26 5.55
N GLY A 127 2.95 -11.14 5.25
CA GLY A 127 4.38 -11.10 4.95
C GLY A 127 5.29 -11.52 6.10
N ILE A 128 4.92 -11.30 7.36
CA ILE A 128 5.78 -11.72 8.48
C ILE A 128 5.88 -13.25 8.63
N ASN A 129 4.89 -13.99 8.13
CA ASN A 129 4.84 -15.45 8.20
C ASN A 129 5.37 -16.12 6.91
N MET A 130 5.63 -15.36 5.86
CA MET A 130 6.25 -15.87 4.64
C MET A 130 7.76 -16.02 4.88
N LYS A 131 8.21 -17.28 4.92
CA LYS A 131 9.60 -17.67 5.19
C LYS A 131 10.37 -17.87 3.89
#